data_AF-A0A971HYA8-F1
#
_entry.id   AF-A0A971HYA8-F1
#
_cell.length_a   1.000
_cell.length_b   1.000
_cell.length_c   1.000
_cell.angle_alpha   90.00
_cell.angle_beta   90.00
_cell.angle_gamma   90.00
#
_symmetry.space_group_name_H-M   'P 1'
#
loop_
_entity.id
_entity.type
_entity.pdbx_description
1 polymer ?
#
loop_
_entity_poly.entity_id
_entity_poly.type
_entity_poly.pdbx_seq_one_letter_code
_entity_poly.pdbx_strand_id
1 'polypeptide(L)'
;MSNNEENCDNNCGSCSKSCPDRTEEKHDFSAALNEYSEVRKVIGVVSGKGGVGKSSVTSLLATALRRQKQKVAILDADITGPSIPKAFGIEGRAEATDEGILPAKSATGIEIMSVNLLLEDSSDPVLWRGPLIGNAVKTFWTDVIWKDIDFMLIDMPPGTGDVALTVFQSLPVDGIIVVTSPQELVSMIVKKAVKMAEMMNIPILGLVENMSYFRCPDNGKDYKIFGESHIDEIASAHNLKVLAKLPIDPQISAACDNGEIEFTVKNLLEDLAKTIISQEKNMIKIAVASDNKSVTGHFGHCQTFEVYEAEDGKIVKSESLANPGHKPGFLPNYLHEKGVNVIISGGMGGGAVEIFNENGIEVIVGAKGESKAAAEAYLKGALQSTGSVCHEHQEEGSCGGH
;
A
#
# COMPACT_ATOMS: atom_id res chain seq x y z
N MET A 1 -60.35 25.69 15.34
CA MET A 1 -60.95 24.34 15.38
C MET A 1 -59.93 23.39 14.78
N SER A 2 -59.55 22.38 15.58
CA SER A 2 -58.74 21.18 15.29
C SER A 2 -57.35 21.34 14.63
N ASN A 3 -56.32 21.39 15.48
CA ASN A 3 -55.02 20.77 15.24
C ASN A 3 -55.20 19.25 15.23
N ASN A 4 -54.59 18.54 14.27
CA ASN A 4 -54.26 17.12 14.39
C ASN A 4 -52.77 16.95 14.13
N GLU A 5 -52.06 16.61 15.20
CA GLU A 5 -50.68 16.15 15.21
C GLU A 5 -50.65 14.72 14.65
N GLU A 6 -49.90 14.48 13.56
CA GLU A 6 -49.49 13.13 13.19
C GLU A 6 -48.15 12.83 13.86
N ASN A 7 -48.26 12.03 14.92
CA ASN A 7 -47.19 11.43 15.69
C ASN A 7 -46.37 10.50 14.78
N CYS A 8 -45.08 10.81 14.58
CA CYS A 8 -44.17 9.89 13.93
C CYS A 8 -43.57 8.97 15.00
N ASP A 9 -44.18 7.81 15.20
CA ASP A 9 -43.66 6.77 16.09
C ASP A 9 -42.44 6.10 15.47
N ASN A 10 -41.32 6.17 16.21
CA ASN A 10 -40.00 5.62 15.86
C ASN A 10 -39.99 4.08 15.91
N ASN A 11 -40.68 3.43 14.96
CA ASN A 11 -40.64 1.99 14.79
C ASN A 11 -40.36 1.63 13.33
N CYS A 12 -39.11 1.81 12.88
CA CYS A 12 -38.60 1.41 11.56
C CYS A 12 -38.41 -0.12 11.42
N GLY A 13 -39.32 -0.93 11.98
CA GLY A 13 -39.21 -2.39 11.98
C GLY A 13 -39.86 -3.12 10.79
N SER A 14 -40.62 -2.45 9.91
CA SER A 14 -41.38 -3.19 8.88
C SER A 14 -41.74 -2.40 7.61
N CYS A 15 -40.83 -1.60 7.06
CA CYS A 15 -41.07 -0.95 5.76
C CYS A 15 -40.45 -1.77 4.62
N SER A 16 -41.20 -2.76 4.13
CA SER A 16 -40.92 -3.50 2.89
C SER A 16 -41.46 -2.73 1.68
N LYS A 17 -40.84 -1.59 1.35
CA LYS A 17 -41.04 -0.90 0.06
C LYS A 17 -39.73 -0.92 -0.71
N SER A 18 -39.73 -1.62 -1.84
CA SER A 18 -38.65 -1.64 -2.82
C SER A 18 -38.46 -0.25 -3.41
N CYS A 19 -37.46 0.49 -2.93
CA CYS A 19 -37.02 1.75 -3.53
C CYS A 19 -36.04 1.44 -4.66
N PRO A 20 -36.26 1.91 -5.91
CA PRO A 20 -35.38 1.64 -7.06
C PRO A 20 -34.02 2.35 -7.03
N ASP A 21 -33.75 3.22 -6.06
CA ASP A 21 -32.58 4.11 -6.05
C ASP A 21 -31.49 3.74 -5.03
N ARG A 22 -31.30 2.45 -4.74
CA ARG A 22 -30.05 2.00 -4.11
C ARG A 22 -29.03 1.63 -5.19
N THR A 23 -28.55 2.63 -5.92
CA THR A 23 -27.15 2.59 -6.34
C THR A 23 -26.32 2.66 -5.06
N GLU A 24 -25.74 1.55 -4.65
CA GLU A 24 -24.65 1.56 -3.66
C GLU A 24 -23.51 2.40 -4.24
N GLU A 25 -23.54 3.70 -3.98
CA GLU A 25 -22.37 4.54 -4.10
C GLU A 25 -21.33 3.93 -3.16
N LYS A 26 -20.32 3.27 -3.72
CA LYS A 26 -19.09 2.93 -3.00
C LYS A 26 -18.44 4.25 -2.62
N HIS A 27 -18.86 4.84 -1.51
CA HIS A 27 -18.12 5.92 -0.90
C HIS A 27 -16.76 5.37 -0.52
N ASP A 28 -15.72 5.87 -1.18
CA ASP A 28 -14.36 5.68 -0.74
C ASP A 28 -14.22 6.44 0.59
N PHE A 29 -14.19 5.69 1.70
CA PHE A 29 -14.07 6.25 3.04
C PHE A 29 -12.62 6.60 3.40
N SER A 30 -11.69 6.40 2.47
CA SER A 30 -10.28 6.73 2.69
C SER A 30 -10.07 8.24 2.84
N ALA A 31 -9.17 8.59 3.76
CA ALA A 31 -8.78 9.96 3.99
C ALA A 31 -7.85 10.43 2.85
N ALA A 32 -8.01 11.67 2.40
CA ALA A 32 -7.08 12.27 1.46
C ALA A 32 -5.69 12.38 2.12
N LEU A 33 -4.66 11.93 1.41
CA LEU A 33 -3.27 12.10 1.82
C LEU A 33 -2.88 13.59 1.72
N ASN A 34 -1.92 14.05 2.52
CA ASN A 34 -1.39 15.42 2.42
C ASN A 34 -0.95 15.75 0.97
N GLU A 35 -1.12 17.00 0.52
CA GLU A 35 -0.84 17.41 -0.87
C GLU A 35 0.63 17.27 -1.28
N TYR A 36 1.56 17.28 -0.32
CA TYR A 36 3.00 17.09 -0.54
C TYR A 36 3.46 15.64 -0.40
N SER A 37 2.52 14.71 -0.20
CA SER A 37 2.81 13.31 0.06
C SER A 37 2.52 12.44 -1.16
N GLU A 38 3.35 11.42 -1.34
CA GLU A 38 3.14 10.33 -2.29
C GLU A 38 3.49 9.03 -1.56
N VAL A 39 2.52 8.11 -1.47
CA VAL A 39 2.73 6.78 -0.89
C VAL A 39 2.24 5.74 -1.90
N ARG A 40 3.14 4.89 -2.39
CA ARG A 40 2.84 3.93 -3.46
C ARG A 40 2.18 2.66 -2.96
N LYS A 41 2.68 2.12 -1.84
CA LYS A 41 2.16 0.87 -1.27
C LYS A 41 1.96 0.96 0.23
N VAL A 42 0.78 0.59 0.71
CA VAL A 42 0.43 0.56 2.13
C VAL A 42 0.18 -0.88 2.58
N ILE A 43 1.04 -1.41 3.44
CA ILE A 43 0.93 -2.78 3.95
C ILE A 43 0.61 -2.76 5.44
N GLY A 44 -0.54 -3.32 5.81
CA GLY A 44 -0.93 -3.49 7.22
C GLY A 44 -0.30 -4.74 7.84
N VAL A 45 0.38 -4.61 8.97
CA VAL A 45 0.91 -5.74 9.74
C VAL A 45 -0.01 -6.00 10.93
N VAL A 46 -0.72 -7.14 10.93
CA VAL A 46 -1.74 -7.46 11.94
C VAL A 46 -1.35 -8.68 12.79
N SER A 47 -1.88 -8.78 14.00
CA SER A 47 -1.77 -9.97 14.85
C SER A 47 -3.07 -10.28 15.57
N GLY A 48 -3.22 -11.51 16.09
CA GLY A 48 -4.43 -11.90 16.85
C GLY A 48 -4.45 -11.44 18.31
N LYS A 49 -3.28 -11.30 18.94
CA LYS A 49 -3.09 -10.73 20.28
C LYS A 49 -1.77 -9.95 20.35
N GLY A 50 -1.60 -9.24 21.46
CA GLY A 50 -0.32 -8.61 21.82
C GLY A 50 0.74 -9.66 22.19
N GLY A 51 2.02 -9.29 22.04
CA GLY A 51 3.16 -10.10 22.48
C GLY A 51 3.69 -11.14 21.48
N VAL A 52 3.12 -11.27 20.28
CA VAL A 52 3.66 -12.15 19.23
C VAL A 52 4.88 -11.57 18.49
N GLY A 53 5.28 -10.33 18.81
CA GLY A 53 6.38 -9.64 18.14
C GLY A 53 5.99 -9.00 16.79
N LYS A 54 4.72 -8.63 16.62
CA LYS A 54 4.20 -7.88 15.45
C LYS A 54 5.09 -6.68 15.11
N SER A 55 5.32 -5.79 16.07
CA SER A 55 6.14 -4.58 15.88
C SER A 55 7.60 -4.91 15.55
N SER A 56 8.18 -5.96 16.14
CA SER A 56 9.52 -6.45 15.75
C SER A 56 9.55 -6.93 14.30
N VAL A 57 8.52 -7.66 13.85
CA VAL A 57 8.38 -8.08 12.45
C VAL A 57 8.24 -6.86 11.52
N THR A 58 7.44 -5.86 11.92
CA THR A 58 7.31 -4.58 11.20
C THR A 58 8.67 -3.88 11.05
N SER A 59 9.42 -3.72 12.14
CA SER A 59 10.75 -3.08 12.11
C SER A 59 11.77 -3.85 11.27
N LEU A 60 11.77 -5.18 11.35
CA LEU A 60 12.64 -6.03 10.54
C LEU A 60 12.27 -5.93 9.05
N LEU A 61 10.98 -5.93 8.72
CA LEU A 61 10.53 -5.81 7.33
C LEU A 61 10.87 -4.43 6.76
N ALA A 62 10.67 -3.35 7.53
CA ALA A 62 11.05 -2.00 7.13
C ALA A 62 12.56 -1.90 6.86
N THR A 63 13.37 -2.45 7.77
CA THR A 63 14.83 -2.53 7.62
C THR A 63 15.22 -3.31 6.36
N ALA A 64 14.55 -4.43 6.08
CA ALA A 64 14.81 -5.25 4.90
C ALA A 64 14.47 -4.50 3.60
N LEU A 65 13.31 -3.84 3.54
CA LEU A 65 12.91 -3.00 2.39
C LEU A 65 13.89 -1.83 2.19
N ARG A 66 14.32 -1.18 3.28
CA ARG A 66 15.29 -0.08 3.22
C ARG A 66 16.65 -0.53 2.67
N ARG A 67 17.12 -1.73 3.05
CA ARG A 67 18.35 -2.34 2.49
C ARG A 67 18.23 -2.61 0.98
N GLN A 68 17.02 -2.82 0.47
CA GLN A 68 16.73 -2.89 -0.96
C GLN A 68 16.54 -1.51 -1.61
N LYS A 69 17.03 -0.44 -0.96
CA LYS A 69 17.01 0.95 -1.41
C LYS A 69 15.62 1.54 -1.63
N GLN A 70 14.58 0.94 -1.04
CA GLN A 70 13.24 1.51 -1.06
C GLN A 70 13.16 2.70 -0.07
N LYS A 71 12.33 3.69 -0.38
CA LYS A 71 11.88 4.71 0.56
C LYS A 71 10.77 4.12 1.41
N VAL A 72 11.00 4.01 2.71
CA VAL A 72 10.12 3.25 3.62
C VAL A 72 9.61 4.16 4.72
N ALA A 73 8.33 4.06 5.01
CA ALA A 73 7.69 4.66 6.17
C ALA A 73 7.09 3.61 7.10
N ILE A 74 7.02 3.91 8.40
CA ILE A 74 6.26 3.16 9.38
C ILE A 74 5.26 4.09 10.07
N LEU A 75 3.98 3.72 9.98
CA LEU A 75 2.91 4.33 10.76
C LEU A 75 2.57 3.39 11.92
N ASP A 76 2.93 3.79 13.13
CA ASP A 76 2.68 3.02 14.35
C ASP A 76 1.28 3.33 14.90
N ALA A 77 0.35 2.40 14.69
CA ALA A 77 -1.01 2.46 15.19
C ALA A 77 -1.19 1.65 16.50
N ASP A 78 -0.14 1.01 17.02
CA ASP A 78 -0.18 0.21 18.25
C ASP A 78 0.17 1.05 19.49
N ILE A 79 -0.82 1.84 19.90
CA ILE A 79 -0.72 2.75 21.06
C ILE A 79 -0.50 1.99 22.38
N THR A 80 -0.83 0.70 22.44
CA THR A 80 -0.71 -0.08 23.69
C THR A 80 0.71 -0.57 23.97
N GLY A 81 1.58 -0.53 22.96
CA GLY A 81 2.99 -0.92 23.07
C GLY A 81 3.84 -0.26 21.99
N PRO A 82 3.92 1.09 21.95
CA PRO A 82 4.59 1.90 20.92
C PRO A 82 6.09 1.63 20.93
N SER A 83 6.44 0.54 20.27
CA SER A 83 7.77 -0.08 20.32
C SER A 83 8.59 0.23 19.07
N ILE A 84 7.95 0.78 18.03
CA ILE A 84 8.63 1.15 16.79
C ILE A 84 9.65 2.27 17.03
N PRO A 85 9.32 3.47 17.57
CA PRO A 85 10.32 4.53 17.74
C PRO A 85 11.51 4.07 18.59
N LYS A 86 11.23 3.34 19.68
CA LYS A 86 12.26 2.77 20.55
C LYS A 86 13.17 1.80 19.79
N ALA A 87 12.62 0.90 18.98
CA ALA A 87 13.41 -0.08 18.23
C ALA A 87 14.39 0.56 17.23
N PHE A 88 14.09 1.77 16.75
CA PHE A 88 14.94 2.57 15.86
C PHE A 88 15.78 3.63 16.58
N GLY A 89 15.77 3.66 17.93
CA GLY A 89 16.54 4.64 18.70
C GLY A 89 16.08 6.09 18.49
N ILE A 90 14.83 6.28 18.09
CA ILE A 90 14.26 7.61 17.86
C ILE A 90 13.71 8.13 19.18
N GLU A 91 14.26 9.26 19.61
CA GLU A 91 13.81 10.04 20.75
C GLU A 91 13.38 11.44 20.31
N GLY A 92 12.48 12.05 21.07
CA GLY A 92 11.99 13.40 20.81
C GLY A 92 10.65 13.45 20.09
N ARG A 93 10.25 14.67 19.70
CA ARG A 93 8.94 14.97 19.13
C ARG A 93 9.01 15.14 17.63
N ALA A 94 7.92 14.80 16.95
CA ALA A 94 7.74 15.16 15.55
C ALA A 94 7.77 16.69 15.41
N GLU A 95 8.49 17.18 14.41
CA GLU A 95 8.53 18.60 14.08
C GLU A 95 7.28 18.96 13.28
N ALA A 96 6.67 20.10 13.59
CA ALA A 96 5.54 20.63 12.83
C ALA A 96 5.99 21.90 12.09
N THR A 97 5.55 22.01 10.84
CA THR A 97 5.74 23.17 9.97
C THR A 97 4.39 23.75 9.59
N ASP A 98 4.37 24.91 8.93
CA ASP A 98 3.13 25.52 8.41
C ASP A 98 2.46 24.63 7.34
N GLU A 99 3.22 23.74 6.68
CA GLU A 99 2.77 22.86 5.59
C GLU A 99 2.27 21.50 6.10
N GLY A 100 2.65 21.11 7.32
CA GLY A 100 2.30 19.82 7.91
C GLY A 100 3.32 19.31 8.93
N ILE A 101 3.08 18.09 9.40
CA ILE A 101 3.94 17.40 10.37
C ILE A 101 5.04 16.64 9.62
N LEU A 102 6.28 16.76 10.06
CA LEU A 102 7.40 16.00 9.52
C LEU A 102 7.58 14.69 10.31
N PRO A 103 7.72 13.54 9.62
CA PRO A 103 7.99 12.28 10.30
C PRO A 103 9.41 12.24 10.86
N ALA A 104 9.57 11.52 11.98
CA ALA A 104 10.89 11.26 12.52
C ALA A 104 11.68 10.34 11.58
N LYS A 105 13.00 10.50 11.50
CA LYS A 105 13.85 9.72 10.59
C LYS A 105 14.82 8.86 11.38
N SER A 106 14.85 7.56 11.08
CA SER A 106 15.87 6.64 11.61
C SER A 106 17.25 6.96 11.04
N ALA A 107 18.31 6.34 11.57
CA ALA A 107 19.66 6.59 11.09
C ALA A 107 19.88 6.15 9.63
N THR A 108 19.15 5.13 9.17
CA THR A 108 19.16 4.72 7.75
C THR A 108 18.16 5.48 6.89
N GLY A 109 17.33 6.35 7.46
CA GLY A 109 16.36 7.19 6.76
C GLY A 109 14.99 6.55 6.54
N ILE A 110 14.57 5.65 7.42
CA ILE A 110 13.17 5.17 7.49
C ILE A 110 12.35 6.27 8.19
N GLU A 111 11.23 6.67 7.57
CA GLU A 111 10.34 7.70 8.12
C GLU A 111 9.34 7.06 9.09
N ILE A 112 9.18 7.62 10.28
CA ILE A 112 8.40 6.99 11.37
C ILE A 112 7.47 8.04 11.99
N MET A 113 6.20 7.67 12.13
CA MET A 113 5.23 8.39 12.93
C MET A 113 4.57 7.44 13.92
N SER A 114 4.50 7.86 15.18
CA SER A 114 3.85 7.12 16.26
C SER A 114 3.17 8.12 17.18
N VAL A 115 2.08 7.69 17.82
CA VAL A 115 1.41 8.47 18.86
C VAL A 115 2.37 8.83 20.01
N ASN A 116 3.35 7.97 20.28
CA ASN A 116 4.35 8.24 21.33
C ASN A 116 5.22 9.46 21.05
N LEU A 117 5.41 9.84 19.79
CA LEU A 117 6.19 11.03 19.41
C LEU A 117 5.44 12.33 19.70
N LEU A 118 4.16 12.26 20.09
CA LEU A 118 3.36 13.44 20.46
C LEU A 118 3.26 13.66 21.97
N LEU A 119 3.56 12.64 22.78
CA LEU A 119 3.50 12.73 24.24
C LEU A 119 4.68 13.54 24.80
N GLU A 120 4.46 14.23 25.93
CA GLU A 120 5.54 14.95 26.64
C GLU A 120 6.45 13.98 27.38
N ASP A 121 5.86 12.95 27.99
CA ASP A 121 6.56 11.87 28.66
C ASP A 121 5.98 10.52 28.17
N SER A 122 6.87 9.64 27.69
CA SER A 122 6.49 8.30 27.22
C SER A 122 5.99 7.37 28.33
N SER A 123 6.17 7.75 29.60
CA SER A 123 5.71 7.00 30.78
C SER A 123 4.33 7.42 31.28
N ASP A 124 3.75 8.49 30.73
CA ASP A 124 2.44 8.98 31.15
C ASP A 124 1.31 8.04 30.67
N PRO A 125 0.42 7.60 31.58
CA PRO A 125 -0.72 6.77 31.21
C PRO A 125 -1.77 7.60 30.47
N VAL A 126 -1.75 7.54 29.14
CA VAL A 126 -2.75 8.22 28.32
C VAL A 126 -3.95 7.29 28.10
N LEU A 127 -5.13 7.73 28.55
CA LEU A 127 -6.41 7.05 28.35
C LEU A 127 -6.89 7.22 26.90
N TRP A 128 -6.31 6.46 25.98
CA TRP A 128 -6.75 6.40 24.60
C TRP A 128 -8.02 5.55 24.47
N ARG A 129 -9.15 6.18 24.11
CA ARG A 129 -10.36 5.45 23.70
C ARG A 129 -10.25 5.09 22.22
N GLY A 130 -10.71 3.90 21.82
CA GLY A 130 -10.58 3.39 20.43
C GLY A 130 -10.85 4.40 19.30
N PRO A 131 -11.94 5.20 19.34
CA PRO A 131 -12.19 6.22 18.31
C PRO A 131 -11.13 7.32 18.22
N LEU A 132 -10.48 7.68 19.33
CA LEU A 132 -9.38 8.65 19.33
C LEU A 132 -8.14 8.10 18.63
N ILE A 133 -7.91 6.78 18.75
CA ILE A 133 -6.80 6.08 18.12
C ILE A 133 -6.96 6.06 16.60
N GLY A 134 -8.15 5.66 16.13
CA GLY A 134 -8.47 5.68 14.71
C GLY A 134 -8.35 7.09 14.11
N ASN A 135 -8.82 8.11 14.84
CA ASN A 135 -8.66 9.50 14.42
C ASN A 135 -7.20 9.95 14.40
N ALA A 136 -6.37 9.57 15.38
CA ALA A 136 -4.95 9.91 15.39
C ALA A 136 -4.21 9.30 14.18
N VAL A 137 -4.49 8.03 13.87
CA VAL A 137 -3.94 7.36 12.67
C VAL A 137 -4.40 8.06 11.39
N LYS A 138 -5.67 8.47 11.32
CA LYS A 138 -6.19 9.26 10.21
C LYS A 138 -5.46 10.60 10.09
N THR A 139 -5.24 11.31 11.20
CA THR A 139 -4.45 12.54 11.25
C THR A 139 -3.01 12.32 10.78
N PHE A 140 -2.38 11.20 11.15
CA PHE A 140 -1.03 10.88 10.66
C PHE A 140 -0.99 10.63 9.17
N TRP A 141 -2.08 10.15 8.58
CA TRP A 141 -2.17 10.03 7.14
C TRP A 141 -2.43 11.37 6.44
N THR A 142 -3.30 12.21 7.01
CA THR A 142 -3.72 13.47 6.36
C THR A 142 -2.72 14.61 6.55
N ASP A 143 -2.05 14.69 7.70
CA ASP A 143 -1.32 15.89 8.11
C ASP A 143 0.21 15.70 8.09
N VAL A 144 0.68 14.46 8.04
CA VAL A 144 2.12 14.16 7.92
C VAL A 144 2.55 14.16 6.47
N ILE A 145 3.70 14.78 6.21
CA ILE A 145 4.29 14.88 4.88
C ILE A 145 5.15 13.63 4.63
N TRP A 146 4.57 12.64 3.94
CA TRP A 146 5.17 11.39 3.49
C TRP A 146 5.68 11.53 2.06
N LYS A 147 6.92 11.99 1.91
CA LYS A 147 7.46 12.34 0.59
C LYS A 147 8.02 11.13 -0.16
N ASP A 148 7.44 10.81 -1.31
CA ASP A 148 7.89 9.78 -2.26
C ASP A 148 8.08 8.38 -1.61
N ILE A 149 7.20 7.95 -0.72
CA ILE A 149 7.32 6.67 -0.02
C ILE A 149 6.94 5.51 -0.95
N ASP A 150 7.87 4.58 -1.18
CA ASP A 150 7.60 3.35 -1.94
C ASP A 150 6.75 2.39 -1.10
N PHE A 151 7.11 2.20 0.17
CA PHE A 151 6.40 1.29 1.07
C PHE A 151 6.12 1.92 2.43
N MET A 152 4.85 2.04 2.79
CA MET A 152 4.40 2.36 4.14
C MET A 152 3.94 1.08 4.84
N LEU A 153 4.56 0.75 5.97
CA LEU A 153 4.12 -0.33 6.85
C LEU A 153 3.26 0.27 7.97
N ILE A 154 2.06 -0.26 8.19
CA ILE A 154 1.24 0.12 9.33
C ILE A 154 1.37 -0.95 10.41
N ASP A 155 1.93 -0.59 11.57
CA ASP A 155 1.96 -1.48 12.73
C ASP A 155 0.60 -1.44 13.42
N MET A 156 -0.28 -2.37 13.06
CA MET A 156 -1.68 -2.33 13.49
C MET A 156 -1.81 -2.64 14.98
N PRO A 157 -2.82 -2.13 15.70
CA PRO A 157 -3.09 -2.57 17.06
C PRO A 157 -3.36 -4.09 17.12
N PRO A 158 -3.11 -4.75 18.26
CA PRO A 158 -3.32 -6.19 18.37
C PRO A 158 -4.81 -6.56 18.29
N GLY A 159 -5.08 -7.67 17.60
CA GLY A 159 -6.42 -8.23 17.44
C GLY A 159 -7.21 -7.60 16.27
N THR A 160 -8.41 -8.12 16.05
CA THR A 160 -9.34 -7.67 15.00
C THR A 160 -10.44 -6.79 15.60
N GLY A 161 -10.09 -5.87 16.49
CA GLY A 161 -11.03 -4.97 17.17
C GLY A 161 -11.38 -3.72 16.35
N ASP A 162 -12.21 -2.85 16.91
CA ASP A 162 -12.75 -1.65 16.23
C ASP A 162 -11.67 -0.71 15.68
N VAL A 163 -10.52 -0.62 16.35
CA VAL A 163 -9.40 0.24 15.91
C VAL A 163 -8.81 -0.28 14.60
N ALA A 164 -8.54 -1.58 14.48
CA ALA A 164 -8.00 -2.15 13.24
C ALA A 164 -8.97 -1.96 12.06
N LEU A 165 -10.28 -2.13 12.33
CA LEU A 165 -11.33 -1.87 11.33
C LEU A 165 -11.37 -0.40 10.91
N THR A 166 -11.26 0.54 11.86
CA THR A 166 -11.25 1.97 11.58
C THR A 166 -10.07 2.35 10.69
N VAL A 167 -8.88 1.76 10.94
CA VAL A 167 -7.70 1.98 10.11
C VAL A 167 -7.93 1.45 8.69
N PHE A 168 -8.48 0.24 8.52
CA PHE A 168 -8.81 -0.30 7.20
C PHE A 168 -9.88 0.48 6.45
N GLN A 169 -10.79 1.15 7.17
CA GLN A 169 -11.81 2.01 6.56
C GLN A 169 -11.25 3.38 6.18
N SER A 170 -10.23 3.86 6.91
CA SER A 170 -9.71 5.22 6.78
C SER A 170 -8.50 5.32 5.86
N LEU A 171 -7.75 4.24 5.66
CA LEU A 171 -6.52 4.23 4.88
C LEU A 171 -6.62 3.29 3.69
N PRO A 172 -6.01 3.64 2.54
CA PRO A 172 -5.99 2.78 1.35
C PRO A 172 -4.99 1.64 1.53
N VAL A 173 -5.33 0.64 2.34
CA VAL A 173 -4.46 -0.51 2.61
C VAL A 173 -4.46 -1.47 1.43
N ASP A 174 -3.31 -1.63 0.79
CA ASP A 174 -3.11 -2.48 -0.38
C ASP A 174 -3.04 -3.96 -0.09
N GLY A 175 -2.70 -4.34 1.14
CA GLY A 175 -2.58 -5.72 1.55
C GLY A 175 -2.15 -5.85 3.00
N ILE A 176 -2.33 -7.05 3.56
CA ILE A 176 -1.97 -7.32 4.95
C ILE A 176 -1.05 -8.52 5.10
N ILE A 177 -0.17 -8.43 6.09
CA ILE A 177 0.67 -9.52 6.59
C ILE A 177 0.16 -9.88 7.98
N VAL A 178 -0.14 -11.17 8.20
CA VAL A 178 -0.61 -11.66 9.49
C VAL A 178 0.54 -12.29 10.25
N VAL A 179 0.84 -11.74 11.42
CA VAL A 179 1.87 -12.25 12.34
C VAL A 179 1.23 -13.11 13.42
N THR A 180 1.77 -14.31 13.62
CA THR A 180 1.31 -15.27 14.64
C THR A 180 2.51 -15.98 15.28
N SER A 181 2.26 -16.85 16.26
CA SER A 181 3.28 -17.69 16.90
C SER A 181 2.73 -19.09 17.20
N PRO A 182 3.58 -20.13 17.37
CA PRO A 182 3.09 -21.49 17.62
C PRO A 182 2.23 -21.66 18.89
N GLN A 183 2.37 -20.75 19.86
CA GLN A 183 1.62 -20.77 21.11
C GLN A 183 0.13 -20.42 20.93
N GLU A 184 -0.23 -19.79 19.82
CA GLU A 184 -1.57 -19.28 19.62
C GLU A 184 -2.53 -20.34 19.11
N LEU A 185 -3.83 -20.10 19.29
CA LEU A 185 -4.85 -20.73 18.46
C LEU A 185 -4.76 -20.14 17.04
N VAL A 186 -3.65 -20.45 16.33
CA VAL A 186 -3.28 -19.89 15.02
C VAL A 186 -4.44 -19.95 14.05
N SER A 187 -5.16 -21.08 14.03
CA SER A 187 -6.32 -21.28 13.16
C SER A 187 -7.44 -20.25 13.40
N MET A 188 -7.74 -19.92 14.66
CA MET A 188 -8.78 -18.94 14.98
C MET A 188 -8.37 -17.52 14.55
N ILE A 189 -7.10 -17.17 14.76
CA ILE A 189 -6.57 -15.85 14.44
C ILE A 189 -6.53 -15.64 12.93
N VAL A 190 -5.96 -16.60 12.19
CA VAL A 190 -5.93 -16.55 10.73
C VAL A 190 -7.35 -16.48 10.18
N LYS A 191 -8.28 -17.28 10.70
CA LYS A 191 -9.70 -17.22 10.28
C LYS A 191 -10.35 -15.85 10.52
N LYS A 192 -10.05 -15.17 11.62
CA LYS A 192 -10.54 -13.81 11.89
C LYS A 192 -9.94 -12.79 10.94
N ALA A 193 -8.63 -12.87 10.70
CA ALA A 193 -7.93 -12.00 9.76
C ALA A 193 -8.47 -12.17 8.32
N VAL A 194 -8.66 -13.41 7.86
CA VAL A 194 -9.27 -13.73 6.56
C VAL A 194 -10.65 -13.09 6.42
N LYS A 195 -11.54 -13.29 7.40
CA LYS A 195 -12.89 -12.70 7.36
C LYS A 195 -12.87 -11.18 7.31
N MET A 196 -12.00 -10.55 8.11
CA MET A 196 -11.89 -9.10 8.14
C MET A 196 -11.34 -8.56 6.81
N ALA A 197 -10.33 -9.21 6.25
CA ALA A 197 -9.75 -8.86 4.96
C ALA A 197 -10.78 -8.99 3.82
N GLU A 198 -11.56 -10.07 3.80
CA GLU A 198 -12.66 -10.29 2.85
C GLU A 198 -13.74 -9.20 2.95
N MET A 199 -14.16 -8.85 4.18
CA MET A 199 -15.16 -7.79 4.40
C MET A 199 -14.71 -6.43 3.89
N MET A 200 -13.40 -6.17 3.90
CA MET A 200 -12.79 -4.91 3.46
C MET A 200 -12.24 -4.98 2.03
N ASN A 201 -12.33 -6.12 1.37
CA ASN A 201 -11.73 -6.38 0.06
C ASN A 201 -10.22 -6.08 0.00
N ILE A 202 -9.49 -6.45 1.06
CA ILE A 202 -8.03 -6.27 1.17
C ILE A 202 -7.35 -7.63 0.98
N PRO A 203 -6.33 -7.76 0.10
CA PRO A 203 -5.64 -9.03 -0.09
C PRO A 203 -4.72 -9.36 1.09
N ILE A 204 -4.65 -10.65 1.45
CA ILE A 204 -3.68 -11.14 2.42
C ILE A 204 -2.41 -11.56 1.66
N LEU A 205 -1.32 -10.83 1.87
CA LEU A 205 -0.03 -11.12 1.24
C LEU A 205 0.56 -12.44 1.76
N GLY A 206 0.32 -12.75 3.04
CA GLY A 206 0.62 -14.04 3.64
C GLY A 206 0.81 -13.98 5.15
N LEU A 207 1.35 -15.07 5.69
CA LEU A 207 1.52 -15.29 7.12
C LEU A 207 3.00 -15.29 7.52
N VAL A 208 3.32 -14.70 8.66
CA VAL A 208 4.64 -14.79 9.29
C VAL A 208 4.48 -15.48 10.65
N GLU A 209 5.15 -16.61 10.84
CA GLU A 209 5.23 -17.28 12.14
C GLU A 209 6.45 -16.77 12.89
N ASN A 210 6.24 -15.97 13.93
CA ASN A 210 7.32 -15.54 14.80
C ASN A 210 7.56 -16.57 15.92
N MET A 211 8.78 -16.58 16.47
CA MET A 211 9.17 -17.48 17.56
C MET A 211 8.93 -18.97 17.23
N SER A 212 9.09 -19.36 15.97
CA SER A 212 8.79 -20.70 15.46
C SER A 212 9.71 -21.78 16.03
N TYR A 213 10.98 -21.44 16.24
CA TYR A 213 11.99 -22.33 16.80
C TYR A 213 13.13 -21.54 17.46
N PHE A 214 13.98 -22.21 18.23
CA PHE A 214 15.23 -21.67 18.75
C PHE A 214 16.40 -22.44 18.12
N ARG A 215 17.27 -21.75 17.40
CA ARG A 215 18.52 -22.31 16.87
C ARG A 215 19.57 -22.29 17.97
N CYS A 216 19.90 -23.44 18.54
CA CYS A 216 20.94 -23.50 19.57
C CYS A 216 22.31 -23.14 18.96
N PRO A 217 23.01 -22.13 19.51
CA PRO A 217 24.29 -21.67 18.95
C PRO A 217 25.40 -22.72 19.10
N ASP A 218 25.32 -23.57 20.14
CA ASP A 218 26.37 -24.54 20.46
C ASP A 218 26.35 -25.78 19.55
N ASN A 219 25.16 -26.19 19.09
CA ASN A 219 24.99 -27.45 18.36
C ASN A 219 24.24 -27.31 17.03
N GLY A 220 23.73 -26.11 16.71
CA GLY A 220 23.00 -25.84 15.48
C GLY A 220 21.70 -26.65 15.33
N LYS A 221 21.10 -27.16 16.40
CA LYS A 221 19.79 -27.82 16.35
C LYS A 221 18.68 -26.81 16.58
N ASP A 222 17.56 -27.03 15.89
CA ASP A 222 16.35 -26.23 16.05
C ASP A 222 15.45 -26.88 17.11
N TYR A 223 15.09 -26.10 18.13
CA TYR A 223 14.22 -26.50 19.22
C TYR A 223 12.88 -25.77 19.12
N LYS A 224 11.80 -26.53 19.01
CA LYS A 224 10.44 -25.98 18.92
C LYS A 224 9.91 -25.69 20.33
N ILE A 225 10.41 -24.60 20.92
CA ILE A 225 10.15 -24.23 22.32
C ILE A 225 8.65 -24.13 22.62
N PHE A 226 7.87 -23.65 21.64
CA PHE A 226 6.44 -23.43 21.78
C PHE A 226 5.56 -24.51 21.15
N GLY A 227 6.15 -25.66 20.81
CA GLY A 227 5.46 -26.77 20.17
C GLY A 227 5.57 -26.77 18.65
N GLU A 228 4.94 -27.77 18.05
CA GLU A 228 4.96 -27.97 16.60
C GLU A 228 4.25 -26.84 15.86
N SER A 229 4.84 -26.40 14.75
CA SER A 229 4.24 -25.41 13.87
C SER A 229 3.13 -26.06 13.05
N HIS A 230 1.95 -25.45 13.06
CA HIS A 230 0.80 -25.87 12.24
C HIS A 230 0.45 -24.84 11.16
N ILE A 231 1.30 -23.82 10.97
CA ILE A 231 0.98 -22.68 10.11
C ILE A 231 0.89 -23.08 8.63
N ASP A 232 1.66 -24.06 8.17
CA ASP A 232 1.63 -24.50 6.76
C ASP A 232 0.30 -25.16 6.40
N GLU A 233 -0.23 -25.99 7.31
CA GLU A 233 -1.53 -26.64 7.17
C GLU A 233 -2.67 -25.61 7.15
N ILE A 234 -2.61 -24.64 8.07
CA ILE A 234 -3.60 -23.57 8.19
C ILE A 234 -3.56 -22.63 6.98
N ALA A 235 -2.36 -22.26 6.53
CA ALA A 235 -2.18 -21.42 5.35
C ALA A 235 -2.78 -22.10 4.12
N SER A 236 -2.48 -23.39 3.92
CA SER A 236 -3.01 -24.18 2.81
C SER A 236 -4.54 -24.27 2.85
N ALA A 237 -5.14 -24.45 4.03
CA ALA A 237 -6.59 -24.50 4.19
C ALA A 237 -7.31 -23.19 3.81
N HIS A 238 -6.59 -22.07 3.83
CA HIS A 238 -7.10 -20.75 3.48
C HIS A 238 -6.53 -20.21 2.15
N ASN A 239 -5.81 -21.04 1.38
CA ASN A 239 -5.09 -20.62 0.17
C ASN A 239 -4.13 -19.43 0.39
N LEU A 240 -3.51 -19.37 1.55
CA LEU A 240 -2.52 -18.36 1.93
C LEU A 240 -1.10 -18.91 1.83
N LYS A 241 -0.12 -18.00 1.73
CA LYS A 241 1.31 -18.34 1.73
C LYS A 241 1.91 -18.11 3.11
N VAL A 242 2.80 -19.00 3.53
CA VAL A 242 3.70 -18.74 4.67
C VAL A 242 4.93 -18.03 4.12
N LEU A 243 5.10 -16.77 4.54
CA LEU A 243 6.13 -15.86 4.06
C LEU A 243 7.46 -16.04 4.79
N ALA A 244 7.40 -16.30 6.10
CA ALA A 244 8.58 -16.53 6.91
C ALA A 244 8.22 -17.30 8.19
N LYS A 245 9.20 -18.05 8.69
CA LYS A 245 9.22 -18.62 10.04
C LYS A 245 10.46 -18.09 10.76
N LEU A 246 10.26 -17.21 11.73
CA LEU A 246 11.34 -16.53 12.44
C LEU A 246 11.71 -17.28 13.72
N PRO A 247 13.01 -17.44 14.02
CA PRO A 247 13.45 -18.04 15.26
C PRO A 247 13.30 -17.06 16.43
N ILE A 248 13.36 -17.62 17.64
CA ILE A 248 13.66 -16.87 18.85
C ILE A 248 15.15 -16.51 18.79
N ASP A 249 15.44 -15.22 18.63
CA ASP A 249 16.81 -14.71 18.55
C ASP A 249 17.02 -13.58 19.57
N PRO A 250 17.84 -13.80 20.62
CA PRO A 250 18.15 -12.78 21.61
C PRO A 250 18.80 -11.52 21.02
N GLN A 251 19.48 -11.63 19.87
CA GLN A 251 20.11 -10.48 19.22
C GLN A 251 19.06 -9.51 18.66
N ILE A 252 17.93 -10.02 18.17
CA ILE A 252 16.83 -9.18 17.69
C ILE A 252 16.21 -8.42 18.87
N SER A 253 15.97 -9.10 19.98
CA SER A 253 15.45 -8.45 21.20
C SER A 253 16.40 -7.36 21.72
N ALA A 254 17.69 -7.67 21.83
CA ALA A 254 18.71 -6.72 22.27
C ALA A 254 18.81 -5.51 21.33
N ALA A 255 18.76 -5.73 20.01
CA ALA A 255 18.77 -4.65 19.03
C ALA A 255 17.53 -3.76 19.15
N CYS A 256 16.33 -4.33 19.36
CA CYS A 256 15.13 -3.53 19.63
C CYS A 256 15.26 -2.71 20.92
N ASP A 257 15.77 -3.30 22.00
CA ASP A 257 15.89 -2.60 23.28
C ASP A 257 16.92 -1.47 23.27
N ASN A 258 17.99 -1.64 22.49
CA ASN A 258 19.05 -0.64 22.32
C ASN A 258 18.77 0.39 21.22
N GLY A 259 17.68 0.24 20.45
CA GLY A 259 17.38 1.14 19.33
C GLY A 259 18.23 0.92 18.08
N GLU A 260 18.76 -0.28 17.90
CA GLU A 260 19.73 -0.64 16.85
C GLU A 260 19.17 -1.65 15.85
N ILE A 261 17.84 -1.81 15.76
CA ILE A 261 17.20 -2.85 14.91
C ILE A 261 17.64 -2.77 13.45
N GLU A 262 17.89 -1.56 12.94
CA GLU A 262 18.31 -1.31 11.57
C GLU A 262 19.75 -1.78 11.25
N PHE A 263 20.57 -1.97 12.29
CA PHE A 263 21.97 -2.40 12.20
C PHE A 263 22.18 -3.90 12.42
N THR A 264 21.10 -4.67 12.60
CA THR A 264 21.17 -6.12 12.77
C THR A 264 21.84 -6.82 11.58
N VAL A 265 22.93 -7.56 11.81
CA VAL A 265 23.73 -8.16 10.73
C VAL A 265 22.91 -9.14 9.88
N LYS A 266 22.02 -9.91 10.52
CA LYS A 266 21.18 -10.90 9.85
C LYS A 266 19.72 -10.48 9.91
N ASN A 267 19.13 -10.17 8.76
CA ASN A 267 17.70 -9.92 8.65
C ASN A 267 17.05 -11.06 7.85
N LEU A 268 16.19 -11.83 8.54
CA LEU A 268 15.53 -13.01 7.98
C LEU A 268 14.35 -12.67 7.07
N LEU A 269 13.97 -11.39 6.96
CA LEU A 269 12.90 -10.92 6.10
C LEU A 269 13.40 -10.31 4.78
N GLU A 270 14.70 -10.41 4.47
CA GLU A 270 15.25 -9.91 3.21
C GLU A 270 14.62 -10.56 1.97
N ASP A 271 14.38 -11.88 2.01
CA ASP A 271 13.76 -12.58 0.89
C ASP A 271 12.26 -12.27 0.79
N LEU A 272 11.59 -12.02 1.93
CA LEU A 272 10.23 -11.50 1.94
C LEU A 272 10.17 -10.10 1.29
N ALA A 273 11.05 -9.19 1.70
CA ALA A 273 11.13 -7.84 1.13
C ALA A 273 11.33 -7.88 -0.39
N LYS A 274 12.26 -8.71 -0.89
CA LYS A 274 12.45 -8.92 -2.34
C LYS A 274 11.19 -9.44 -3.01
N THR A 275 10.48 -10.38 -2.38
CA THR A 275 9.24 -10.94 -2.92
C THR A 275 8.17 -9.86 -3.05
N ILE A 276 7.96 -9.04 -2.01
CA ILE A 276 7.01 -7.91 -2.01
C ILE A 276 7.37 -6.91 -3.12
N ILE A 277 8.64 -6.53 -3.23
CA ILE A 277 9.12 -5.63 -4.30
C ILE A 277 8.93 -6.25 -5.69
N SER A 278 9.15 -7.55 -5.85
CA SER A 278 8.97 -8.22 -7.15
C SER A 278 7.51 -8.31 -7.57
N GLN A 279 6.60 -8.52 -6.62
CA GLN A 279 5.15 -8.51 -6.89
C GLN A 279 4.69 -7.12 -7.34
N GLU A 280 5.24 -6.06 -6.74
CA GLU A 280 4.98 -4.69 -7.18
C GLU A 280 5.48 -4.47 -8.62
N LYS A 281 6.72 -4.86 -8.93
CA LYS A 281 7.28 -4.72 -10.28
C LYS A 281 6.53 -5.52 -11.36
N ASN A 282 5.82 -6.57 -10.97
CA ASN A 282 5.05 -7.41 -11.87
C ASN A 282 3.61 -6.91 -12.08
N MET A 283 3.18 -5.90 -11.33
CA MET A 283 1.88 -5.24 -11.51
C MET A 283 2.03 -4.04 -12.45
N ILE A 284 1.40 -4.12 -13.62
CA ILE A 284 1.41 -3.06 -14.61
C ILE A 284 -0.03 -2.63 -14.88
N LYS A 285 -0.32 -1.34 -14.74
CA LYS A 285 -1.55 -0.73 -15.24
C LYS A 285 -1.31 -0.11 -16.62
N ILE A 286 -2.10 -0.58 -17.58
CA ILE A 286 -2.04 -0.15 -18.97
C ILE A 286 -3.33 0.62 -19.28
N ALA A 287 -3.21 1.91 -19.55
CA ALA A 287 -4.32 2.71 -20.07
C ALA A 287 -4.32 2.67 -21.60
N VAL A 288 -5.45 2.28 -22.19
CA VAL A 288 -5.62 2.28 -23.64
C VAL A 288 -6.60 3.37 -24.02
N ALA A 289 -6.12 4.40 -24.72
CA ALA A 289 -6.96 5.46 -25.25
C ALA A 289 -7.94 4.87 -26.26
N SER A 290 -9.22 4.89 -25.93
CA SER A 290 -10.24 4.09 -26.62
C SER A 290 -11.51 4.87 -26.92
N ASP A 291 -12.16 4.47 -28.00
CA ASP A 291 -13.53 4.82 -28.34
C ASP A 291 -14.32 3.52 -28.49
N ASN A 292 -15.36 3.31 -27.68
CA ASN A 292 -16.13 2.06 -27.66
C ASN A 292 -15.26 0.80 -27.55
N LYS A 293 -14.28 0.80 -26.64
CA LYS A 293 -13.30 -0.30 -26.42
C LYS A 293 -12.39 -0.61 -27.61
N SER A 294 -12.32 0.26 -28.62
CA SER A 294 -11.33 0.16 -29.70
C SER A 294 -10.29 1.25 -29.55
N VAL A 295 -9.03 0.95 -29.82
CA VAL A 295 -7.93 1.91 -29.75
C VAL A 295 -8.24 3.10 -30.65
N THR A 296 -8.25 4.30 -30.10
CA THR A 296 -8.49 5.51 -30.88
C THR A 296 -7.28 5.85 -31.75
N GLY A 297 -7.54 6.38 -32.94
CA GLY A 297 -6.49 6.78 -33.87
C GLY A 297 -5.72 8.02 -33.40
N HIS A 298 -6.34 8.88 -32.59
CA HIS A 298 -5.77 10.14 -32.12
C HIS A 298 -6.07 10.32 -30.63
N PHE A 299 -5.02 10.37 -29.81
CA PHE A 299 -5.10 10.53 -28.35
C PHE A 299 -5.97 11.71 -27.92
N GLY A 300 -5.88 12.85 -28.61
CA GLY A 300 -6.63 14.08 -28.27
C GLY A 300 -8.15 14.01 -28.52
N HIS A 301 -8.67 12.90 -29.03
CA HIS A 301 -10.11 12.72 -29.30
C HIS A 301 -10.71 11.50 -28.60
N CYS A 302 -9.96 10.81 -27.73
CA CYS A 302 -10.49 9.65 -27.03
C CYS A 302 -11.64 10.04 -26.09
N GLN A 303 -12.68 9.23 -26.06
CA GLN A 303 -13.79 9.39 -25.13
C GLN A 303 -13.50 8.72 -23.79
N THR A 304 -12.81 7.57 -23.81
CA THR A 304 -12.50 6.79 -22.61
C THR A 304 -11.07 6.25 -22.61
N PHE A 305 -10.58 5.95 -21.41
CA PHE A 305 -9.40 5.15 -21.18
C PHE A 305 -9.84 3.79 -20.64
N GLU A 306 -9.62 2.74 -21.42
CA GLU A 306 -9.77 1.37 -20.92
C GLU A 306 -8.49 1.02 -20.17
N VAL A 307 -8.57 0.92 -18.85
CA VAL A 307 -7.43 0.61 -17.97
C VAL A 307 -7.44 -0.87 -17.63
N TYR A 308 -6.31 -1.52 -17.89
CA TYR A 308 -6.09 -2.93 -17.60
C TYR A 308 -5.02 -3.06 -16.53
N GLU A 309 -5.35 -3.70 -15.41
CA GLU A 309 -4.37 -4.10 -14.42
C GLU A 309 -3.89 -5.50 -14.79
N ALA A 310 -2.59 -5.67 -14.93
CA ALA A 310 -1.95 -6.92 -15.29
C ALA A 310 -0.96 -7.37 -14.22
N GLU A 311 -1.02 -8.64 -13.85
CA GLU A 311 -0.12 -9.32 -12.93
C GLU A 311 0.57 -10.47 -13.68
N ASP A 312 1.90 -10.57 -13.62
CA ASP A 312 2.69 -11.61 -14.28
C ASP A 312 2.36 -11.77 -15.78
N GLY A 313 2.14 -10.64 -16.47
CA GLY A 313 1.83 -10.61 -17.91
C GLY A 313 0.39 -11.00 -18.26
N LYS A 314 -0.51 -11.14 -17.28
CA LYS A 314 -1.93 -11.47 -17.49
C LYS A 314 -2.82 -10.37 -16.93
N ILE A 315 -3.83 -9.98 -17.71
CA ILE A 315 -4.84 -9.01 -17.26
C ILE A 315 -5.70 -9.66 -16.16
N VAL A 316 -5.66 -9.09 -14.97
CA VAL A 316 -6.43 -9.53 -13.78
C VAL A 316 -7.67 -8.68 -13.54
N LYS A 317 -7.65 -7.41 -13.98
CA LYS A 317 -8.77 -6.48 -13.82
C LYS A 317 -8.84 -5.50 -14.98
N SER A 318 -10.04 -5.01 -15.27
CA SER A 318 -10.28 -3.98 -16.29
C SER A 318 -11.32 -2.98 -15.82
N GLU A 319 -11.11 -1.69 -16.08
CA GLU A 319 -12.05 -0.61 -15.83
C GLU A 319 -12.07 0.39 -16.99
N SER A 320 -13.14 1.17 -17.09
CA SER A 320 -13.27 2.22 -18.12
C SER A 320 -13.37 3.57 -17.42
N LEU A 321 -12.40 4.46 -17.71
CA LEU A 321 -12.35 5.81 -17.17
C LEU A 321 -12.81 6.79 -18.25
N ALA A 322 -13.75 7.67 -17.92
CA ALA A 322 -14.12 8.77 -18.81
C ALA A 322 -12.93 9.73 -18.97
N ASN A 323 -12.72 10.24 -20.19
CA ASN A 323 -11.73 11.29 -20.42
C ASN A 323 -12.20 12.60 -19.74
N PRO A 324 -11.48 13.11 -18.74
CA PRO A 324 -11.87 14.32 -18.00
C PRO A 324 -11.69 15.62 -18.78
N GLY A 325 -11.17 15.56 -20.02
CA GLY A 325 -11.00 16.68 -20.92
C GLY A 325 -9.54 17.12 -21.07
N HIS A 326 -9.30 18.02 -22.03
CA HIS A 326 -7.96 18.38 -22.48
C HIS A 326 -7.54 19.75 -21.91
N LYS A 327 -6.73 19.74 -20.85
CA LYS A 327 -5.82 20.84 -20.53
C LYS A 327 -4.38 20.33 -20.69
N PRO A 328 -3.43 21.13 -21.21
CA PRO A 328 -2.04 20.71 -21.31
C PRO A 328 -1.50 20.23 -19.95
N GLY A 329 -0.85 19.07 -19.90
CA GLY A 329 -0.29 18.47 -18.67
C GLY A 329 -1.29 17.79 -17.72
N PHE A 330 -2.60 18.05 -17.85
CA PHE A 330 -3.60 17.49 -16.92
C PHE A 330 -3.79 15.97 -17.06
N LEU A 331 -3.82 15.47 -18.30
CA LEU A 331 -4.04 14.03 -18.57
C LEU A 331 -2.89 13.14 -18.09
N PRO A 332 -1.61 13.49 -18.32
CA PRO A 332 -0.47 12.79 -17.73
C PRO A 332 -0.54 12.68 -16.21
N ASN A 333 -0.78 13.79 -15.52
CA ASN A 333 -0.89 13.80 -14.05
C ASN A 333 -2.09 12.96 -13.59
N TYR A 334 -3.24 13.10 -14.24
CA TYR A 334 -4.44 12.34 -13.92
C TYR A 334 -4.23 10.82 -14.06
N LEU A 335 -3.57 10.36 -15.12
CA LEU A 335 -3.28 8.94 -15.30
C LEU A 335 -2.17 8.46 -14.36
N HIS A 336 -1.20 9.31 -14.05
CA HIS A 336 -0.16 9.02 -13.06
C HIS A 336 -0.76 8.83 -11.66
N GLU A 337 -1.67 9.70 -11.23
CA GLU A 337 -2.42 9.59 -9.97
C GLU A 337 -3.27 8.31 -9.91
N LYS A 338 -3.69 7.77 -11.06
CA LYS A 338 -4.41 6.48 -11.14
C LYS A 338 -3.45 5.26 -11.14
N GLY A 339 -2.15 5.51 -11.06
CA GLY A 339 -1.10 4.51 -11.04
C GLY A 339 -0.88 3.84 -12.39
N VAL A 340 -1.20 4.52 -13.50
CA VAL A 340 -0.98 4.00 -14.86
C VAL A 340 0.52 4.01 -15.15
N ASN A 341 1.06 2.86 -15.57
CA ASN A 341 2.47 2.72 -15.93
C ASN A 341 2.69 2.91 -17.43
N VAL A 342 1.70 2.54 -18.24
CA VAL A 342 1.81 2.48 -19.70
C VAL A 342 0.57 3.08 -20.33
N ILE A 343 0.75 3.91 -21.35
CA ILE A 343 -0.34 4.43 -22.16
C ILE A 343 -0.21 3.98 -23.61
N ILE A 344 -1.29 3.41 -24.15
CA ILE A 344 -1.37 2.92 -25.52
C ILE A 344 -2.36 3.76 -26.32
N SER A 345 -1.94 4.24 -27.50
CA SER A 345 -2.77 4.99 -28.44
C SER A 345 -2.42 4.66 -29.89
N GLY A 346 -3.34 4.91 -30.83
CA GLY A 346 -3.05 4.84 -32.26
C GLY A 346 -2.14 5.97 -32.74
N GLY A 347 -2.22 7.14 -32.09
CA GLY A 347 -1.41 8.30 -32.45
C GLY A 347 -1.40 9.34 -31.33
N MET A 348 -0.20 9.78 -30.95
CA MET A 348 0.03 10.80 -29.94
C MET A 348 1.07 11.80 -30.45
N GLY A 349 0.86 13.10 -30.21
CA GLY A 349 1.81 14.14 -30.64
C GLY A 349 3.06 14.15 -29.76
N GLY A 350 4.23 14.48 -30.33
CA GLY A 350 5.53 14.41 -29.66
C GLY A 350 5.59 15.13 -28.31
N GLY A 351 5.05 16.34 -28.20
CA GLY A 351 5.01 17.06 -26.93
C GLY A 351 4.15 16.39 -25.85
N ALA A 352 3.13 15.62 -26.22
CA ALA A 352 2.39 14.81 -25.24
C ALA A 352 3.20 13.58 -24.82
N VAL A 353 3.92 12.94 -25.76
CA VAL A 353 4.81 11.81 -25.47
C VAL A 353 5.87 12.18 -24.43
N GLU A 354 6.51 13.34 -24.59
CA GLU A 354 7.53 13.83 -23.65
C GLU A 354 6.95 14.02 -22.24
N ILE A 355 5.79 14.69 -22.11
CA ILE A 355 5.18 14.94 -20.80
C ILE A 355 4.79 13.62 -20.11
N PHE A 356 4.28 12.63 -20.84
CA PHE A 356 3.99 11.32 -20.26
C PHE A 356 5.25 10.61 -19.77
N ASN A 357 6.32 10.61 -20.57
CA ASN A 357 7.60 10.01 -20.18
C ASN A 357 8.22 10.73 -18.97
N GLU A 358 8.11 12.05 -18.87
CA GLU A 358 8.55 12.84 -17.70
C GLU A 358 7.78 12.47 -16.42
N ASN A 359 6.51 12.08 -16.56
CA ASN A 359 5.68 11.57 -15.47
C ASN A 359 5.86 10.06 -15.23
N GLY A 360 6.89 9.44 -15.82
CA GLY A 360 7.20 8.01 -15.64
C GLY A 360 6.19 7.07 -16.28
N ILE A 361 5.37 7.54 -17.22
CA ILE A 361 4.40 6.73 -17.98
C ILE A 361 5.00 6.40 -19.34
N GLU A 362 5.18 5.11 -19.62
CA GLU A 362 5.66 4.64 -20.92
C GLU A 362 4.61 4.85 -22.01
N VAL A 363 5.02 5.41 -23.15
CA VAL A 363 4.09 5.70 -24.26
C VAL A 363 4.28 4.76 -25.45
N ILE A 364 3.17 4.13 -25.85
CA ILE A 364 3.08 3.27 -27.03
C ILE A 364 2.14 3.90 -28.06
N VAL A 365 2.67 4.27 -29.22
CA VAL A 365 1.89 4.78 -30.36
C VAL A 365 1.78 3.76 -31.49
N GLY A 366 0.81 3.94 -32.39
CA GLY A 366 0.64 3.08 -33.57
C GLY A 366 -0.19 1.82 -33.33
N ALA A 367 -0.72 1.62 -32.12
CA ALA A 367 -1.59 0.50 -31.81
C ALA A 367 -2.96 0.64 -32.50
N LYS A 368 -3.56 -0.49 -32.90
CA LYS A 368 -4.87 -0.54 -33.56
C LYS A 368 -5.66 -1.74 -33.08
N GLY A 369 -6.98 -1.70 -33.24
CA GLY A 369 -7.88 -2.82 -32.94
C GLY A 369 -8.53 -2.69 -31.57
N GLU A 370 -8.89 -3.82 -30.97
CA GLU A 370 -9.54 -3.87 -29.66
C GLU A 370 -8.57 -3.47 -28.55
N SER A 371 -9.05 -2.65 -27.61
CA SER A 371 -8.28 -2.13 -26.47
C SER A 371 -7.61 -3.23 -25.64
N LYS A 372 -8.35 -4.29 -25.31
CA LYS A 372 -7.83 -5.45 -24.58
C LYS A 372 -6.72 -6.18 -25.35
N ALA A 373 -6.91 -6.37 -26.65
CA ALA A 373 -5.91 -7.02 -27.49
C ALA A 373 -4.61 -6.20 -27.59
N ALA A 374 -4.71 -4.87 -27.61
CA ALA A 374 -3.55 -3.99 -27.58
C ALA A 374 -2.79 -4.10 -26.24
N ALA A 375 -3.49 -4.14 -25.11
CA ALA A 375 -2.87 -4.36 -23.80
C ALA A 375 -2.18 -5.75 -23.72
N GLU A 376 -2.83 -6.81 -24.21
CA GLU A 376 -2.21 -8.14 -24.28
C GLU A 376 -0.99 -8.20 -25.21
N ALA A 377 -1.01 -7.44 -26.31
CA ALA A 377 0.12 -7.34 -27.23
C ALA A 377 1.32 -6.64 -26.59
N TYR A 378 1.09 -5.59 -25.81
CA TYR A 378 2.13 -4.94 -25.00
C TYR A 378 2.74 -5.91 -23.99
N LEU A 379 1.92 -6.63 -23.22
CA LEU A 379 2.39 -7.60 -22.21
C LEU A 379 3.21 -8.74 -22.82
N LYS A 380 2.98 -9.07 -24.10
CA LYS A 380 3.76 -10.08 -24.86
C LYS A 380 5.04 -9.50 -25.50
N GLY A 381 5.32 -8.21 -25.32
CA GLY A 381 6.46 -7.52 -25.93
C GLY A 381 6.31 -7.25 -27.43
N ALA A 382 5.10 -7.32 -27.97
CA ALA A 382 4.83 -7.10 -29.40
C ALA A 382 4.68 -5.62 -29.78
N LEU A 383 4.51 -4.73 -28.79
CA LEU A 383 4.46 -3.28 -28.97
C LEU A 383 5.73 -2.66 -28.39
N GLN A 384 6.35 -1.73 -29.13
CA GLN A 384 7.61 -1.08 -28.73
C GLN A 384 7.36 0.34 -28.22
N SER A 385 8.17 0.74 -27.25
CA SER A 385 8.18 2.09 -26.68
C SER A 385 8.47 3.15 -27.74
N THR A 386 7.74 4.25 -27.69
CA THR A 386 7.99 5.42 -28.54
C THR A 386 9.08 6.24 -27.89
N GLY A 387 10.35 5.96 -28.24
CA GLY A 387 11.50 6.66 -27.69
C GLY A 387 11.42 8.18 -27.91
N SER A 388 11.89 8.95 -26.92
CA SER A 388 12.01 10.40 -26.96
C SER A 388 12.76 10.83 -28.21
N VAL A 389 12.13 11.65 -29.05
CA VAL A 389 12.76 12.18 -30.26
C VAL A 389 13.76 13.25 -29.81
N CYS A 390 15.03 12.87 -29.63
CA CYS A 390 16.12 13.84 -29.58
C CYS A 390 16.18 14.53 -30.96
N HIS A 391 15.77 15.80 -31.03
CA HIS A 391 15.96 16.63 -32.20
C HIS A 391 17.46 16.92 -32.39
N GLU A 392 18.16 16.10 -33.19
CA GLU A 392 19.40 16.51 -33.83
C GLU A 392 19.06 17.51 -34.94
N HIS A 393 19.35 18.79 -34.71
CA HIS A 393 19.37 19.80 -35.76
C HIS A 393 20.55 19.52 -36.70
N GLN A 394 20.27 18.94 -37.87
CA GLN A 394 21.18 19.02 -39.01
C GLN A 394 21.06 20.42 -39.63
N GLU A 395 22.07 21.26 -39.42
CA GLU A 395 22.28 22.47 -40.22
C GLU A 395 22.83 22.06 -41.60
N GLU A 396 21.95 21.98 -42.61
CA GLU A 396 22.37 22.12 -44.02
C GLU A 396 22.34 23.60 -44.42
N GLY A 397 23.47 24.28 -44.26
CA GLY A 397 23.70 25.61 -44.80
C GLY A 397 23.99 25.55 -46.31
N SER A 398 22.95 25.61 -47.13
CA SER A 398 23.05 25.88 -48.57
C SER A 398 22.58 27.32 -48.86
N CYS A 399 23.52 28.27 -48.87
CA CYS A 399 23.31 29.60 -49.45
C CYS A 399 24.11 29.71 -50.76
N GLY A 400 23.43 29.47 -51.88
CA GLY A 400 23.81 30.00 -53.17
C GLY A 400 23.43 31.48 -53.25
N GLY A 401 24.36 32.31 -53.73
CA GLY A 401 24.14 33.72 -54.02
C GLY A 401 25.06 34.16 -55.16
N HIS A 402 24.41 34.74 -56.16
CA HIS A 402 24.94 35.32 -57.40
C HIS A 402 26.09 36.32 -57.22
#